data_AF-A0A452FM53-F1
#
_entry.id   AF-A0A452FM53-F1
#
_cell.length_a   1.000
_cell.length_b   1.000
_cell.length_c   1.000
_cell.angle_alpha   90.00
_cell.angle_beta   90.00
_cell.angle_gamma   90.00
#
_symmetry.space_group_name_H-M   'P 1'
#
loop_
_entity.id
_entity.type
_entity.pdbx_description
1 polymer ?
#
loop_
_entity_poly.entity_id
_entity_poly.type
_entity_poly.pdbx_seq_one_letter_code
_entity_poly.pdbx_strand_id
1 'polypeptide(L)'
;MDFSGQTGRVIENPAEAQSAALEEGHAWRVRLWPGPTPGLPQRNVIHRTQHWFHGRISREESHRIIKQQGLVDGLFLLRDSQSNPKAFVLTLCHHQKIKNFQILPCEDDGQTFFSLDDGNTKFSDLIQLVDFYQLNKGVLPCRLKHHCIRVAL
;
A
#
# COMPACT_ATOMS: atom_id res chain seq x y z
N MET A 1 -33.36 -29.01 17.04
CA MET A 1 -32.12 -29.22 16.27
C MET A 1 -32.09 -30.68 15.88
N ASP A 2 -32.52 -30.96 14.66
CA ASP A 2 -32.57 -32.24 14.00
C ASP A 2 -31.25 -32.48 13.25
N PHE A 3 -30.49 -33.50 13.66
CA PHE A 3 -29.20 -33.86 13.07
C PHE A 3 -29.34 -34.99 12.03
N SER A 4 -30.43 -35.04 11.29
CA SER A 4 -30.68 -36.06 10.25
C SER A 4 -30.05 -35.71 8.90
N GLY A 5 -28.80 -35.24 8.92
CA GLY A 5 -27.97 -35.07 7.73
C GLY A 5 -27.00 -36.24 7.62
N GLN A 6 -27.01 -36.94 6.48
CA GLN A 6 -26.19 -38.13 6.22
C GLN A 6 -24.72 -37.78 5.91
N THR A 7 -24.11 -36.96 6.75
CA THR A 7 -22.74 -36.46 6.58
C THR A 7 -22.09 -36.29 7.95
N GLY A 8 -21.62 -37.39 8.51
CA GLY A 8 -20.82 -37.39 9.74
C GLY A 8 -20.90 -38.73 10.45
N ARG A 9 -19.90 -39.59 10.26
CA ARG A 9 -19.73 -40.79 11.08
C ARG A 9 -18.77 -40.47 12.22
N VAL A 10 -19.11 -40.91 13.44
CA VAL A 10 -18.22 -40.85 14.61
C VAL A 10 -17.11 -41.88 14.42
N ILE A 11 -15.85 -41.46 14.52
CA ILE A 11 -14.69 -42.34 14.43
C ILE A 11 -14.36 -42.83 15.85
N GLU A 12 -14.78 -44.05 16.19
CA GLU A 12 -14.53 -44.66 17.50
C GLU A 12 -13.17 -45.37 17.57
N ASN A 13 -12.59 -45.73 16.41
CA ASN A 13 -11.32 -46.42 16.34
C ASN A 13 -10.16 -45.41 16.48
N PRO A 14 -9.30 -45.54 17.52
CA PRO A 14 -8.22 -44.59 17.76
C PRO A 14 -7.18 -44.53 16.64
N ALA A 15 -6.94 -45.63 15.91
CA ALA A 15 -6.02 -45.63 14.77
C ALA A 15 -6.61 -44.90 13.55
N GLU A 16 -7.91 -45.10 13.30
CA GLU A 16 -8.64 -44.39 12.23
C GLU A 16 -8.71 -42.88 12.53
N ALA A 17 -8.91 -42.51 13.80
CA ALA A 17 -8.91 -41.12 14.25
C ALA A 17 -7.53 -40.47 14.06
N GLN A 18 -6.44 -41.20 14.34
CA GLN A 18 -5.08 -40.71 14.09
C GLN A 18 -4.79 -40.55 12.60
N SER A 19 -5.23 -41.49 11.76
CA SER A 19 -5.08 -41.38 10.30
C SER A 19 -5.89 -40.22 9.72
N ALA A 20 -7.13 -40.03 10.16
CA ALA A 20 -7.96 -38.89 9.76
C ALA A 20 -7.35 -37.55 10.20
N ALA A 21 -6.82 -37.47 11.42
CA ALA A 21 -6.13 -36.29 11.93
C ALA A 21 -4.84 -35.97 11.15
N LEU A 22 -4.10 -37.01 10.71
CA LEU A 22 -2.95 -36.84 9.82
C LEU A 22 -3.39 -36.41 8.42
N GLU A 23 -4.44 -36.98 7.85
CA GLU A 23 -4.92 -36.62 6.51
C GLU A 23 -5.46 -35.18 6.46
N GLU A 24 -6.28 -34.77 7.42
CA GLU A 24 -6.67 -33.37 7.61
C GLU A 24 -5.44 -32.50 7.88
N GLY A 25 -4.53 -33.04 8.70
CA GLY A 25 -3.14 -32.65 8.95
C GLY A 25 -2.37 -32.14 7.74
N HIS A 26 -2.38 -32.95 6.69
CA HIS A 26 -1.69 -32.69 5.45
C HIS A 26 -2.52 -31.76 4.56
N ALA A 27 -3.85 -31.93 4.51
CA ALA A 27 -4.75 -31.10 3.72
C ALA A 27 -4.81 -29.63 4.18
N TRP A 28 -4.58 -29.31 5.45
CA TRP A 28 -4.42 -27.92 5.90
C TRP A 28 -3.08 -27.32 5.48
N ARG A 29 -2.02 -28.14 5.44
CA ARG A 29 -0.68 -27.68 5.07
C ARG A 29 -0.58 -27.34 3.58
N VAL A 30 -1.26 -28.11 2.71
CA VAL A 30 -1.37 -27.79 1.27
C VAL A 30 -2.20 -26.52 1.03
N ARG A 31 -3.19 -26.23 1.90
CA ARG A 31 -4.00 -25.01 1.80
C ARG A 31 -3.29 -23.75 2.33
N LEU A 32 -2.37 -23.89 3.27
CA LEU A 32 -1.69 -22.77 3.92
C LEU A 32 -0.33 -22.41 3.29
N TRP A 33 0.25 -23.26 2.44
CA TRP A 33 1.46 -22.93 1.67
C TRP A 33 1.29 -23.24 0.18
N PRO A 34 1.23 -22.23 -0.71
CA PRO A 34 1.49 -22.46 -2.11
C PRO A 34 2.98 -22.85 -2.24
N GLY A 35 3.26 -23.93 -2.99
CA GLY A 35 4.62 -24.26 -3.40
C GLY A 35 5.31 -23.09 -4.12
N PRO A 36 6.63 -23.17 -4.36
CA PRO A 36 7.39 -22.06 -4.89
C PRO A 36 7.01 -21.80 -6.37
N THR A 37 6.09 -20.89 -6.60
CA THR A 37 5.89 -20.26 -7.91
C THR A 37 6.87 -19.10 -8.08
N PRO A 38 7.62 -19.03 -9.21
CA PRO A 38 8.44 -17.89 -9.55
C PRO A 38 7.53 -16.74 -10.01
N GLY A 39 7.55 -15.65 -9.25
CA GLY A 39 6.69 -14.49 -9.50
C GLY A 39 5.88 -14.17 -8.25
N LEU A 40 6.41 -13.27 -7.43
CA LEU A 40 5.71 -12.64 -6.33
C LEU A 40 4.28 -12.27 -6.77
N PRO A 41 3.23 -12.59 -5.98
CA PRO A 41 1.94 -11.99 -6.23
C PRO A 41 2.16 -10.50 -6.05
N GLN A 42 2.00 -9.74 -7.13
CA GLN A 42 1.88 -8.30 -7.00
C GLN A 42 0.65 -8.10 -6.11
N ARG A 43 0.88 -7.85 -4.81
CA ARG A 43 -0.09 -7.17 -3.95
C ARG A 43 -0.58 -6.04 -4.83
N ASN A 44 -1.82 -6.12 -5.31
CA ASN A 44 -2.41 -5.05 -6.11
C ASN A 44 -2.24 -3.79 -5.27
N VAL A 45 -1.27 -2.95 -5.63
CA VAL A 45 -0.82 -1.94 -4.69
C VAL A 45 -1.90 -0.88 -4.65
N ILE A 46 -2.71 -0.90 -3.59
CA ILE A 46 -4.02 -0.23 -3.50
C ILE A 46 -3.89 1.28 -3.76
N HIS A 47 -2.71 1.85 -3.54
CA HIS A 47 -2.40 3.24 -3.91
C HIS A 47 -2.59 3.54 -5.41
N ARG A 48 -2.44 2.55 -6.31
CA ARG A 48 -2.54 2.75 -7.77
C ARG A 48 -3.93 3.17 -8.22
N THR A 49 -4.97 2.80 -7.46
CA THR A 49 -6.36 3.18 -7.73
C THR A 49 -6.74 4.50 -7.08
N GLN A 50 -5.85 5.11 -6.29
CA GLN A 50 -6.14 6.37 -5.61
C GLN A 50 -6.04 7.56 -6.56
N HIS A 51 -6.99 8.48 -6.46
CA HIS A 51 -7.08 9.66 -7.33
C HIS A 51 -5.85 10.59 -7.21
N TRP A 52 -5.23 10.63 -6.03
CA TRP A 52 -4.03 11.42 -5.76
C TRP A 52 -2.74 10.79 -6.25
N PHE A 53 -2.76 9.51 -6.65
CA PHE A 53 -1.59 8.82 -7.20
C PHE A 53 -1.58 8.96 -8.72
N HIS A 54 -0.45 9.34 -9.32
CA HIS A 54 -0.34 9.61 -10.76
C HIS A 54 0.61 8.63 -11.46
N GLY A 55 1.12 7.62 -10.75
CA GLY A 55 2.02 6.62 -11.32
C GLY A 55 3.31 7.23 -11.88
N ARG A 56 3.74 6.74 -13.04
CA ARG A 56 5.04 7.06 -13.63
C ARG A 56 4.99 8.34 -14.48
N ILE A 57 4.79 9.48 -13.82
CA ILE A 57 4.97 10.80 -14.43
C ILE A 57 6.30 11.44 -14.01
N SER A 58 6.85 12.32 -14.84
CA SER A 58 8.10 13.01 -14.53
C SER A 58 7.91 14.11 -13.49
N ARG A 59 9.03 14.63 -12.98
CA ARG A 59 9.02 15.81 -12.10
C ARG A 59 8.45 17.04 -12.81
N GLU A 60 8.82 17.22 -14.07
CA GLU A 60 8.41 18.35 -14.90
C GLU A 60 6.91 18.28 -15.17
N GLU A 61 6.41 17.07 -15.44
CA GLU A 61 4.99 16.81 -15.65
C GLU A 61 4.17 17.03 -14.37
N SER A 62 4.64 16.56 -13.21
CA SER A 62 3.95 16.83 -11.95
C SER A 62 3.88 18.33 -11.63
N HIS A 63 4.93 19.08 -11.97
CA HIS A 63 4.95 20.54 -11.81
C HIS A 63 3.97 21.22 -12.77
N ARG A 64 3.89 20.76 -14.01
CA ARG A 64 2.93 21.26 -15.01
C ARG A 64 1.49 21.07 -14.54
N ILE A 65 1.16 19.87 -14.04
CA ILE A 65 -0.19 19.54 -13.54
C ILE A 65 -0.58 20.47 -12.37
N ILE A 66 0.31 20.63 -11.37
CA ILE A 66 0.05 21.51 -10.22
C ILE A 66 -0.14 22.97 -10.66
N LYS A 67 0.65 23.44 -11.63
CA LYS A 67 0.52 24.79 -12.19
C LYS A 67 -0.83 24.99 -12.87
N GLN A 68 -1.25 24.04 -13.70
CA GLN A 68 -2.53 24.10 -14.41
C GLN A 68 -3.74 24.07 -13.48
N GLN A 69 -3.62 23.46 -12.31
CA GLN A 69 -4.69 23.38 -11.32
C GLN A 69 -4.66 24.51 -10.26
N GLY A 70 -3.87 25.56 -10.50
CA GLY A 70 -4.02 26.85 -9.81
C GLY A 70 -3.07 27.13 -8.65
N LEU A 71 -2.03 26.30 -8.43
CA LEU A 71 -0.98 26.56 -7.42
C LEU A 71 -1.51 26.84 -6.00
N VAL A 72 -2.63 26.23 -5.62
CA VAL A 72 -3.25 26.46 -4.32
C VAL A 72 -2.46 25.76 -3.21
N ASP A 73 -2.41 26.38 -2.04
CA ASP A 73 -1.79 25.80 -0.85
C ASP A 73 -2.43 24.46 -0.46
N GLY A 74 -1.58 23.44 -0.33
CA GLY A 74 -2.04 22.08 -0.03
C GLY A 74 -2.45 21.28 -1.28
N LEU A 75 -2.30 21.84 -2.49
CA LEU A 75 -2.47 21.10 -3.74
C LEU A 75 -1.32 20.11 -3.95
N PHE A 76 -1.63 18.84 -4.14
CA PHE A 76 -0.62 17.79 -4.15
C PHE A 76 -0.93 16.63 -5.12
N LEU A 77 0.09 15.82 -5.39
CA LEU A 77 -0.03 14.50 -5.99
C LEU A 77 1.14 13.61 -5.55
N LEU A 78 0.95 12.29 -5.62
CA LEU A 78 2.04 11.31 -5.48
C LEU A 78 2.35 10.67 -6.83
N ARG A 79 3.61 10.32 -7.04
CA ARG A 79 4.10 9.65 -8.26
C ARG A 79 5.23 8.70 -7.94
N ASP A 80 5.53 7.82 -8.89
CA ASP A 80 6.73 6.99 -8.83
C ASP A 80 8.00 7.87 -8.89
N SER A 81 9.04 7.48 -8.18
CA SER A 81 10.35 8.12 -8.32
C SER A 81 11.03 7.66 -9.61
N GLN A 82 11.59 8.61 -10.36
CA GLN A 82 12.37 8.31 -11.56
C GLN A 82 13.79 7.84 -11.24
N SER A 83 14.34 8.22 -10.08
CA SER A 83 15.72 7.91 -9.68
C SER A 83 15.84 6.69 -8.77
N ASN A 84 14.77 6.32 -8.07
CA ASN A 84 14.77 5.17 -7.15
C ASN A 84 13.49 4.33 -7.36
N PRO A 85 13.59 3.13 -7.97
CA PRO A 85 12.43 2.28 -8.27
C PRO A 85 11.62 1.83 -7.05
N LYS A 86 12.17 1.89 -5.84
CA LYS A 86 11.48 1.51 -4.60
C LYS A 86 10.86 2.71 -3.86
N ALA A 87 11.09 3.93 -4.35
CA ALA A 87 10.64 5.16 -3.70
C ALA A 87 9.51 5.83 -4.46
N PHE A 88 8.77 6.67 -3.74
CA PHE A 88 7.74 7.54 -4.30
C PHE A 88 8.10 8.99 -4.07
N VAL A 89 7.37 9.90 -4.72
CA VAL A 89 7.56 11.34 -4.54
C VAL A 89 6.21 12.00 -4.29
N LEU A 90 6.10 12.70 -3.16
CA LEU A 90 5.03 13.66 -2.91
C LEU A 90 5.42 15.00 -3.55
N THR A 91 4.62 15.48 -4.50
CA THR A 91 4.74 16.83 -5.05
C THR A 91 3.66 17.70 -4.43
N LEU A 92 4.04 18.81 -3.78
CA LEU A 92 3.14 19.67 -3.00
C LEU A 92 3.37 21.15 -3.33
N CYS A 93 2.28 21.90 -3.48
CA CYS A 93 2.29 23.36 -3.60
C CYS A 93 2.05 24.04 -2.25
N HIS A 94 2.87 25.06 -1.96
CA HIS A 94 2.66 25.99 -0.85
C HIS A 94 3.31 27.34 -1.14
N HIS A 95 2.58 28.43 -0.89
CA HIS A 95 3.00 29.80 -1.21
C HIS A 95 3.49 29.93 -2.66
N GLN A 96 2.73 29.39 -3.61
CA GLN A 96 3.04 29.39 -5.04
C GLN A 96 4.37 28.67 -5.41
N LYS A 97 4.96 27.93 -4.47
CA LYS A 97 6.19 27.14 -4.69
C LYS A 97 5.88 25.66 -4.65
N ILE A 98 6.40 24.93 -5.64
CA ILE A 98 6.25 23.48 -5.74
C ILE A 98 7.46 22.80 -5.12
N LYS A 99 7.23 21.96 -4.12
CA LYS A 99 8.27 21.13 -3.46
C LYS A 99 8.05 19.67 -3.76
N ASN A 100 9.14 18.92 -3.87
CA ASN A 100 9.12 17.46 -4.03
C ASN A 100 9.73 16.86 -2.76
N PHE A 101 9.05 15.90 -2.15
CA PHE A 101 9.52 15.17 -0.98
C PHE A 101 9.64 13.70 -1.35
N GLN A 102 10.81 13.10 -1.10
CA GLN A 102 11.00 11.68 -1.34
C GLN A 102 10.35 10.88 -0.22
N ILE A 103 9.55 9.90 -0.61
CA ILE A 103 8.98 8.90 0.28
C ILE A 103 9.86 7.66 0.11
N LEU A 104 10.67 7.38 1.11
CA LEU A 104 11.63 6.29 1.07
C LEU A 104 11.10 5.07 1.81
N PRO A 105 11.35 3.86 1.29
CA PRO A 105 11.13 2.65 2.05
C PRO A 105 12.18 2.53 3.17
N CYS A 106 11.74 2.10 4.34
CA CYS A 106 12.59 1.68 5.45
C CYS A 106 12.16 0.30 5.92
N GLU A 107 13.09 -0.48 6.45
CA GLU A 107 12.81 -1.81 7.00
C GLU A 107 12.88 -1.74 8.53
N ASP A 108 11.87 -2.29 9.19
CA ASP A 108 11.80 -2.41 10.63
C ASP A 108 11.18 -3.78 10.96
N ASP A 109 11.90 -4.60 11.72
CA ASP A 109 11.54 -5.99 12.06
C ASP A 109 11.10 -6.85 10.85
N GLY A 110 11.80 -6.72 9.71
CA GLY A 110 11.49 -7.45 8.48
C GLY A 110 10.25 -6.97 7.72
N GLN A 111 9.60 -5.91 8.19
CA GLN A 111 8.48 -5.25 7.52
C GLN A 111 8.93 -3.96 6.84
N THR A 112 8.46 -3.72 5.62
CA THR A 112 8.70 -2.47 4.89
C THR A 112 7.69 -1.40 5.30
N PHE A 113 8.19 -0.21 5.62
CA PHE A 113 7.44 1.00 5.90
C PHE A 113 7.88 2.13 4.95
N PHE A 114 7.06 3.18 4.86
CA PHE A 114 7.36 4.39 4.10
C PHE A 114 7.51 5.59 5.03
N SER A 115 8.48 6.46 4.73
CA SER A 115 8.74 7.67 5.52
C SER A 115 9.15 8.86 4.64
N LEU A 116 8.81 10.06 5.10
CA LEU A 116 9.17 11.36 4.51
C LEU A 116 10.26 12.10 5.32
N ASP A 117 10.59 11.58 6.49
CA ASP A 117 11.37 12.25 7.53
C ASP A 117 12.42 11.29 8.14
N ASP A 118 13.09 10.55 7.27
CA ASP A 118 14.20 9.65 7.60
C ASP A 118 13.86 8.60 8.69
N GLY A 119 12.61 8.13 8.69
CA GLY A 119 12.12 7.08 9.58
C GLY A 119 11.57 7.56 10.92
N ASN A 120 11.51 8.88 11.18
CA ASN A 120 10.88 9.41 12.38
C ASN A 120 9.37 9.11 12.41
N THR A 121 8.70 9.29 11.27
CA THR A 121 7.31 8.89 11.06
C THR A 121 7.25 7.80 9.99
N LYS A 122 6.71 6.63 10.36
CA LYS A 122 6.64 5.44 9.51
C LYS A 122 5.19 5.07 9.20
N PHE A 123 4.93 4.70 7.96
CA PHE A 123 3.61 4.29 7.48
C PHE A 123 3.67 2.93 6.80
N SER A 124 2.68 2.07 7.02
CA SER A 124 2.64 0.74 6.41
C SER A 124 2.38 0.80 4.90
N ASP A 125 1.68 1.83 4.44
CA ASP A 125 1.41 2.09 3.03
C ASP A 125 1.26 3.60 2.73
N LEU A 126 1.12 3.94 1.45
CA LEU A 126 0.98 5.32 1.00
C LEU A 126 -0.38 5.94 1.36
N ILE A 127 -1.41 5.13 1.60
CA ILE A 127 -2.75 5.61 1.95
C ILE A 127 -2.70 6.20 3.36
N GLN A 128 -2.16 5.43 4.31
CA GLN A 128 -1.95 5.91 5.68
C GLN A 128 -1.07 7.16 5.73
N LEU A 129 -0.03 7.22 4.91
CA LEU A 129 0.83 8.41 4.79
C LEU A 129 0.01 9.62 4.36
N VAL A 130 -0.80 9.50 3.30
CA VAL A 130 -1.62 10.60 2.80
C VAL A 130 -2.65 11.03 3.84
N ASP A 131 -3.37 10.09 4.44
CA ASP A 131 -4.38 10.36 5.46
C ASP A 131 -3.77 11.11 6.66
N PHE A 132 -2.59 10.67 7.10
CA PHE A 132 -1.87 11.35 8.18
C PHE A 132 -1.52 12.78 7.81
N TYR A 133 -0.96 13.03 6.62
CA TYR A 133 -0.54 14.38 6.23
C TYR A 133 -1.69 15.29 5.75
N GLN A 134 -2.89 14.75 5.54
CA GLN A 134 -4.12 15.54 5.40
C GLN A 134 -4.56 16.13 6.74
N LEU A 135 -4.38 15.39 7.83
CA LEU A 135 -4.76 15.83 9.17
C LEU A 135 -3.63 16.62 9.87
N ASN A 136 -2.38 16.23 9.62
CA ASN A 136 -1.20 16.70 10.33
C ASN A 136 -0.19 17.34 9.36
N LYS A 137 0.46 18.43 9.79
CA LYS A 137 1.49 19.08 8.97
C LYS A 137 2.79 18.26 8.95
N GLY A 138 3.22 17.76 10.12
CA GLY A 138 4.53 17.13 10.29
C GLY A 138 5.67 17.98 9.73
N VAL A 139 6.55 17.35 8.96
CA VAL A 139 7.69 18.01 8.28
C VAL A 139 7.31 18.79 7.02
N LEU A 140 6.07 18.68 6.54
CA LEU A 140 5.62 19.38 5.34
C LEU A 140 5.41 20.86 5.61
N PRO A 141 5.49 21.74 4.59
CA PRO A 141 5.23 23.17 4.77
C PRO A 141 3.77 23.47 5.15
N CYS A 142 2.82 22.67 4.66
CA CYS A 142 1.40 22.73 5.01
C CYS A 142 0.78 21.32 4.90
N ARG A 143 -0.44 21.16 5.42
CA ARG A 143 -1.22 19.92 5.28
C ARG A 143 -1.63 19.68 3.83
N LEU A 144 -1.77 18.41 3.46
CA LEU A 144 -2.37 18.01 2.19
C LEU A 144 -3.87 18.37 2.21
N LYS A 145 -4.36 19.05 1.17
CA LYS A 145 -5.75 19.51 1.11
C LYS A 145 -6.47 19.05 -0.14
N HIS A 146 -5.87 19.29 -1.30
CA HIS A 146 -6.50 19.06 -2.60
C HIS A 146 -5.58 18.20 -3.44
N HIS A 147 -6.08 17.08 -3.95
CA HIS A 147 -5.29 16.25 -4.84
C HIS A 147 -5.49 16.69 -6.29
N CYS A 148 -4.44 16.56 -7.11
CA CYS A 148 -4.53 16.89 -8.51
C CYS A 148 -5.38 15.84 -9.24
N ILE A 149 -6.27 16.29 -10.13
CA ILE A 149 -7.01 15.40 -11.03
C ILE A 149 -6.05 14.88 -12.11
N ARG A 150 -6.10 13.57 -12.40
CA ARG A 150 -5.37 13.00 -13.54
C ARG A 150 -5.95 13.59 -14.83
N VAL A 151 -5.11 14.27 -15.60
CA VAL A 151 -5.50 14.71 -16.95
C VAL A 151 -5.18 13.56 -17.89
N ALA A 152 -6.20 12.89 -18.41
CA ALA A 152 -6.01 12.02 -19.57
C ALA A 152 -5.69 12.91 -20.76
N LEU A 153 -4.52 12.71 -21.37
CA LEU A 153 -4.17 13.28 -22.66
C LEU A 153 -4.85 12.48 -23.77
#